data_AF-A0A9R1UH01-F1
#
_entry.id   AF-A0A9R1UH01-F1
#
_cell.length_a   1.000
_cell.length_b   1.000
_cell.length_c   1.000
_cell.angle_alpha   90.00
_cell.angle_beta   90.00
_cell.angle_gamma   90.00
#
_symmetry.space_group_name_H-M   'P 1'
#
loop_
_entity.id
_entity.type
_entity.pdbx_description
1 polymer ?
#
loop_
_entity_poly.entity_id
_entity_poly.type
_entity_poly.pdbx_seq_one_letter_code
_entity_poly.pdbx_strand_id
1 'polypeptide(L)'
;MTKLLCQVKGSEPIKHTSTYVHNQHAKEIVIEEEEVVVMSETDSSFESIPGVPNPLGVSKTENGINFSLFSKHATSVTLCLSLQDSGNDASPNDEMIELKLDPHVNKTGDIWHICVLELPLRNVVYGYKINGPQGFHEGHRFDNTVVLIDPYAKLIQGRKIFGDVKNKFSKFYGTYDFSSLPFDWGDNYTPPNIPEKDLVVYEMNVRAFTADKSSGVEENLRGSYLGIIEKIPHLLELGINAVELLPVFEFDEFEFQRRPNPRDHMINTWGYSTINFFSPMTRYASGGGGPIAARLEFKQMVKALHLAGIELQHLGYIYLILSLNVVNTFCKLYGNLSTLQVTH
;
A
#
# COMPACT_ATOMS: atom_id res chain seq x y z
N MET A 1 -1.17 40.28 52.71
CA MET A 1 -2.51 40.82 53.00
C MET A 1 -3.57 39.76 52.69
N THR A 2 -3.89 38.97 53.70
CA THR A 2 -5.23 38.59 54.21
C THR A 2 -6.50 38.86 53.36
N LYS A 3 -7.28 37.77 53.10
CA LYS A 3 -8.77 37.60 53.08
C LYS A 3 -9.58 38.36 51.99
N LEU A 4 -10.78 37.98 51.51
CA LEU A 4 -11.78 36.93 51.80
C LEU A 4 -12.77 36.82 50.60
N LEU A 5 -13.34 35.62 50.43
CA LEU A 5 -14.71 35.23 49.97
C LEU A 5 -15.73 36.32 49.52
N CYS A 6 -16.52 36.03 48.46
CA CYS A 6 -17.89 35.48 48.61
C CYS A 6 -18.55 35.11 47.25
N GLN A 7 -19.31 34.01 47.25
CA GLN A 7 -20.22 33.51 46.20
C GLN A 7 -21.54 34.30 46.18
N VAL A 8 -22.34 34.23 45.11
CA VAL A 8 -23.76 33.77 45.10
C VAL A 8 -24.19 33.39 43.66
N LYS A 9 -24.98 32.31 43.58
CA LYS A 9 -25.57 31.60 42.43
C LYS A 9 -26.89 32.20 41.91
N GLY A 10 -27.27 31.76 40.71
CA GLY A 10 -28.66 31.54 40.25
C GLY A 10 -29.15 32.61 39.28
N SER A 11 -29.92 32.35 38.23
CA SER A 11 -30.61 31.15 37.73
C SER A 11 -31.30 31.58 36.42
N GLU A 12 -31.29 30.74 35.38
CA GLU A 12 -32.15 30.90 34.18
C GLU A 12 -33.64 30.77 34.56
N PRO A 13 -34.60 31.30 33.77
CA PRO A 13 -35.10 30.53 32.61
C PRO A 13 -35.54 31.36 31.38
N ILE A 14 -35.54 30.65 30.25
CA ILE A 14 -36.00 31.00 28.90
C ILE A 14 -37.52 31.23 28.85
N LYS A 15 -37.98 32.22 28.09
CA LYS A 15 -39.32 32.23 27.45
C LYS A 15 -39.27 32.88 26.06
N HIS A 16 -39.65 32.10 25.05
CA HIS A 16 -40.01 32.55 23.71
C HIS A 16 -41.43 33.16 23.72
N THR A 17 -41.61 34.28 23.03
CA THR A 17 -42.93 34.73 22.55
C THR A 17 -42.77 35.46 21.22
N SER A 18 -43.42 34.98 20.18
CA SER A 18 -43.54 35.60 18.86
C SER A 18 -44.67 36.64 18.84
N THR A 19 -44.48 37.75 18.13
CA THR A 19 -45.53 38.72 17.78
C THR A 19 -45.48 39.01 16.28
N TYR A 20 -46.60 38.76 15.58
CA TYR A 20 -46.84 39.23 14.23
C TYR A 20 -47.66 40.52 14.28
N VAL A 21 -47.23 41.56 13.57
CA VAL A 21 -48.05 42.73 13.21
C VAL A 21 -47.74 43.12 11.76
N HIS A 22 -48.80 43.29 10.98
CA HIS A 22 -48.85 43.70 9.58
C HIS A 22 -48.48 45.19 9.41
N ASN A 23 -47.78 45.59 8.33
CA ASN A 23 -48.36 46.23 7.13
C ASN A 23 -47.36 47.13 6.34
N GLN A 24 -47.55 47.17 5.01
CA GLN A 24 -47.15 48.20 4.00
C GLN A 24 -45.83 48.05 3.18
N HIS A 25 -46.04 47.52 1.96
CA HIS A 25 -45.55 47.92 0.63
C HIS A 25 -44.08 48.30 0.31
N ALA A 26 -43.56 47.51 -0.65
CA ALA A 26 -42.88 47.90 -1.90
C ALA A 26 -41.34 47.78 -1.98
N LYS A 27 -40.85 46.70 -2.61
CA LYS A 27 -40.16 46.70 -3.93
C LYS A 27 -39.67 45.28 -4.30
N GLU A 28 -39.63 45.04 -5.61
CA GLU A 28 -39.26 43.82 -6.33
C GLU A 28 -37.93 43.20 -5.90
N ILE A 29 -37.93 41.88 -5.72
CA ILE A 29 -36.84 40.99 -6.11
C ILE A 29 -37.50 39.73 -6.68
N VAL A 30 -37.35 39.48 -7.98
CA VAL A 30 -37.59 38.17 -8.56
C VAL A 30 -36.42 37.30 -8.10
N ILE A 31 -36.67 36.42 -7.14
CA ILE A 31 -35.76 35.37 -6.75
C ILE A 31 -36.25 34.14 -7.51
N GLU A 32 -35.48 33.69 -8.48
CA GLU A 32 -35.68 32.36 -9.07
C GLU A 32 -35.60 31.34 -7.92
N GLU A 33 -36.65 30.56 -7.73
CA GLU A 33 -36.64 29.39 -6.86
C GLU A 33 -35.68 28.36 -7.48
N GLU A 34 -34.39 28.48 -7.21
CA GLU A 34 -33.53 27.30 -7.19
C GLU A 34 -33.97 26.46 -6.00
N GLU A 35 -34.61 25.33 -6.28
CA GLU A 35 -34.76 24.24 -5.32
C GLU A 35 -33.36 23.87 -4.80
N VAL A 36 -33.01 24.43 -3.64
CA VAL A 36 -31.89 23.94 -2.85
C VAL A 36 -32.33 22.60 -2.30
N VAL A 37 -32.05 21.54 -3.07
CA VAL A 37 -32.07 20.17 -2.56
C VAL A 37 -31.00 20.10 -1.48
N VAL A 38 -31.43 20.25 -0.23
CA VAL A 38 -30.65 19.90 0.95
C VAL A 38 -30.49 18.38 0.92
N MET A 39 -29.49 17.89 0.20
CA MET A 39 -29.05 16.50 0.28
C MET A 39 -28.26 16.35 1.58
N SER A 40 -28.97 15.94 2.63
CA SER A 40 -28.36 15.49 3.88
C SER A 40 -27.89 14.03 3.74
N GLU A 41 -26.58 13.84 3.93
CA GLU A 41 -25.91 12.71 4.59
C GLU A 41 -26.14 11.26 4.10
N THR A 42 -25.04 10.75 3.53
CA THR A 42 -24.45 9.40 3.70
C THR A 42 -25.25 8.18 3.25
N ASP A 43 -25.06 7.84 1.97
CA ASP A 43 -24.93 6.45 1.53
C ASP A 43 -23.92 6.45 0.36
N SER A 44 -22.62 6.46 0.65
CA SER A 44 -21.59 6.47 -0.41
C SER A 44 -21.42 5.06 -0.99
N SER A 45 -22.47 4.53 -1.61
CA SER A 45 -22.38 3.32 -2.41
C SER A 45 -21.70 3.66 -3.74
N PHE A 46 -20.44 3.26 -3.92
CA PHE A 46 -19.81 3.37 -5.24
C PHE A 46 -20.56 2.50 -6.25
N GLU A 47 -20.87 3.07 -7.41
CA GLU A 47 -21.34 2.28 -8.53
C GLU A 47 -20.24 1.36 -9.05
N SER A 48 -20.61 0.16 -9.47
CA SER A 48 -19.65 -0.81 -10.01
C SER A 48 -20.26 -1.60 -11.17
N ILE A 49 -19.38 -2.02 -12.07
CA ILE A 49 -19.67 -2.88 -13.21
C ILE A 49 -18.85 -4.18 -13.09
N PRO A 50 -19.13 -5.22 -13.89
CA PRO A 50 -18.49 -6.53 -13.75
C PRO A 50 -16.96 -6.51 -13.75
N GLY A 51 -16.34 -5.58 -14.48
CA GLY A 51 -14.89 -5.52 -14.63
C GLY A 51 -14.33 -6.62 -15.54
N VAL A 52 -13.00 -6.78 -15.52
CA VAL A 52 -12.28 -7.74 -16.37
C VAL A 52 -11.25 -8.54 -15.56
N PRO A 53 -11.02 -9.82 -15.91
CA PRO A 53 -10.12 -10.70 -15.17
C PRO A 53 -8.63 -10.35 -15.33
N ASN A 54 -8.25 -9.62 -16.38
CA ASN A 54 -6.85 -9.26 -16.63
C ASN A 54 -6.69 -7.75 -16.84
N PRO A 55 -5.57 -7.15 -16.38
CA PRO A 55 -4.49 -7.79 -15.61
C PRO A 55 -4.90 -8.11 -14.16
N LEU A 56 -4.16 -9.00 -13.50
CA LEU A 56 -4.30 -9.24 -12.06
C LEU A 56 -3.86 -8.01 -11.24
N GLY A 57 -4.48 -7.85 -10.08
CA GLY A 57 -4.34 -6.70 -9.20
C GLY A 57 -5.19 -5.51 -9.61
N VAL A 58 -4.79 -4.32 -9.18
CA VAL A 58 -5.47 -3.06 -9.49
C VAL A 58 -4.97 -2.41 -10.79
N SER A 59 -5.89 -1.93 -11.62
CA SER A 59 -5.61 -1.28 -12.91
C SER A 59 -6.62 -0.18 -13.23
N LYS A 60 -6.17 0.88 -13.90
CA LYS A 60 -7.06 1.92 -14.43
C LYS A 60 -7.63 1.48 -15.77
N THR A 61 -8.93 1.66 -15.94
CA THR A 61 -9.68 1.44 -17.20
C THR A 61 -10.32 2.75 -17.65
N GLU A 62 -10.97 2.75 -18.81
CA GLU A 62 -11.75 3.90 -19.30
C GLU A 62 -12.95 4.21 -18.40
N ASN A 63 -13.57 3.17 -17.82
CA ASN A 63 -14.78 3.29 -17.02
C ASN A 63 -14.51 3.60 -15.54
N GLY A 64 -13.35 3.18 -15.02
CA GLY A 64 -13.04 3.28 -13.60
C GLY A 64 -11.81 2.48 -13.19
N ILE A 65 -11.75 2.07 -11.93
CA ILE A 65 -10.64 1.28 -11.40
C ILE A 65 -11.06 -0.20 -11.33
N ASN A 66 -10.37 -1.04 -12.09
CA ASN A 66 -10.58 -2.48 -12.14
C ASN A 66 -9.68 -3.19 -11.13
N PHE A 67 -10.30 -4.09 -10.37
CA PHE A 67 -9.66 -4.95 -9.38
C PHE A 67 -9.82 -6.40 -9.84
N SER A 68 -8.73 -7.15 -9.85
CA SER A 68 -8.73 -8.56 -10.24
C SER A 68 -7.89 -9.42 -9.29
N LEU A 69 -8.46 -10.53 -8.82
CA LEU A 69 -7.86 -11.39 -7.81
C LEU A 69 -8.06 -12.88 -8.16
N PHE A 70 -6.97 -13.64 -8.19
CA PHE A 70 -7.05 -15.09 -8.30
C PHE A 70 -7.45 -15.73 -6.96
N SER A 71 -8.51 -16.54 -6.97
CA SER A 71 -8.82 -17.46 -5.87
C SER A 71 -9.76 -18.58 -6.33
N LYS A 72 -9.17 -19.75 -6.58
CA LYS A 72 -9.88 -20.96 -7.01
C LYS A 72 -10.92 -21.45 -6.00
N HIS A 73 -10.56 -21.50 -4.73
CA HIS A 73 -11.38 -22.12 -3.68
C HIS A 73 -12.26 -21.13 -2.91
N ALA A 74 -12.19 -19.82 -3.20
CA ALA A 74 -13.08 -18.85 -2.55
C ALA A 74 -14.54 -19.09 -2.96
N THR A 75 -15.43 -19.01 -1.99
CA THR A 75 -16.89 -19.03 -2.19
C THR A 75 -17.47 -17.62 -2.26
N SER A 76 -16.81 -16.63 -1.65
CA SER A 76 -17.15 -15.22 -1.79
C SER A 76 -15.92 -14.34 -1.63
N VAL A 77 -15.89 -13.25 -2.39
CA VAL A 77 -14.90 -12.18 -2.27
C VAL A 77 -15.64 -10.87 -2.06
N THR A 78 -15.17 -10.09 -1.10
CA THR A 78 -15.62 -8.71 -0.87
C THR A 78 -14.41 -7.80 -1.02
N LEU A 79 -14.51 -6.82 -1.91
CA LEU A 79 -13.55 -5.73 -2.02
C LEU A 79 -13.84 -4.72 -0.91
N CYS A 80 -12.84 -4.43 -0.09
CA CYS A 80 -12.92 -3.43 0.97
C CYS A 80 -12.15 -2.18 0.54
N LEU A 81 -12.77 -1.01 0.64
CA LEU A 81 -12.21 0.28 0.21
C LEU A 81 -12.27 1.29 1.35
N SER A 82 -11.27 2.16 1.43
CA SER A 82 -11.33 3.36 2.27
C SER A 82 -10.67 4.52 1.53
N LEU A 83 -11.37 5.65 1.51
CA LEU A 83 -10.83 6.91 1.02
C LEU A 83 -9.96 7.53 2.12
N GLN A 84 -8.72 7.84 1.78
CA GLN A 84 -7.83 8.51 2.71
C GLN A 84 -7.94 10.01 2.50
N ASP A 85 -8.42 10.72 3.53
CA ASP A 85 -8.25 12.15 3.61
C ASP A 85 -6.77 12.47 3.80
N SER A 86 -6.29 13.47 3.05
CA SER A 86 -4.92 13.97 3.13
C SER A 86 -4.64 14.55 4.52
N GLY A 87 -4.24 13.70 5.47
CA GLY A 87 -3.88 14.11 6.82
C GLY A 87 -4.00 13.03 7.91
N ASN A 88 -4.80 11.99 7.72
CA ASN A 88 -4.95 10.92 8.71
C ASN A 88 -4.18 9.66 8.31
N ASP A 89 -3.20 9.28 9.13
CA ASP A 89 -2.69 7.92 9.11
C ASP A 89 -3.86 7.00 9.52
N ALA A 90 -4.32 6.18 8.57
CA ALA A 90 -5.51 5.33 8.68
C ALA A 90 -5.66 4.78 10.10
N SER A 91 -6.74 5.19 10.76
CA SER A 91 -7.04 4.69 12.09
C SER A 91 -7.45 3.21 11.95
N PRO A 92 -7.17 2.33 12.93
CA PRO A 92 -7.52 0.91 12.85
C PRO A 92 -9.02 0.61 12.71
N ASN A 93 -9.87 1.64 12.80
CA ASN A 93 -11.32 1.60 12.87
C ASN A 93 -12.03 2.39 11.75
N ASP A 94 -11.32 2.89 10.73
CA ASP A 94 -12.01 3.51 9.59
C ASP A 94 -12.85 2.44 8.91
N GLU A 95 -14.18 2.60 8.98
CA GLU A 95 -15.14 1.69 8.35
C GLU A 95 -14.82 1.63 6.85
N MET A 96 -14.42 0.45 6.39
CA MET A 96 -14.18 0.23 4.98
C MET A 96 -15.52 0.00 4.29
N ILE A 97 -15.70 0.66 3.14
CA ILE A 97 -16.81 0.40 2.24
C ILE A 97 -16.61 -1.00 1.64
N GLU A 98 -17.63 -1.84 1.78
CA GLU A 98 -17.59 -3.24 1.35
C GLU A 98 -18.42 -3.45 0.08
N LEU A 99 -17.74 -3.84 -1.00
CA LEU A 99 -18.35 -4.19 -2.27
C LEU A 99 -18.27 -5.71 -2.45
N LYS A 100 -19.40 -6.40 -2.23
CA LYS A 100 -19.48 -7.85 -2.40
C LYS A 100 -19.54 -8.20 -3.88
N LEU A 101 -18.65 -9.09 -4.33
CA LEU A 101 -18.62 -9.54 -5.72
C LEU A 101 -19.66 -10.66 -5.93
N ASP A 102 -20.46 -10.55 -7.00
CA ASP A 102 -21.39 -11.60 -7.41
C ASP A 102 -20.62 -12.72 -8.14
N PRO A 103 -20.58 -13.97 -7.64
CA PRO A 103 -19.85 -15.06 -8.28
C PRO A 103 -20.31 -15.41 -9.71
N HIS A 104 -21.51 -15.00 -10.12
CA HIS A 104 -22.03 -15.25 -11.47
C HIS A 104 -21.70 -14.14 -12.48
N VAL A 105 -21.30 -12.96 -12.00
CA VAL A 105 -21.04 -11.76 -12.82
C VAL A 105 -19.59 -11.30 -12.69
N ASN A 106 -19.07 -11.29 -11.47
CA ASN A 106 -17.75 -10.79 -11.08
C ASN A 106 -16.69 -11.91 -10.98
N LYS A 107 -16.85 -13.01 -11.73
CA LYS A 107 -15.88 -14.12 -11.74
C LYS A 107 -15.79 -14.77 -13.11
N THR A 108 -14.58 -14.87 -13.64
CA THR A 108 -14.25 -15.60 -14.87
C THR A 108 -13.24 -16.69 -14.55
N GLY A 109 -13.64 -17.96 -14.65
CA GLY A 109 -12.81 -19.09 -14.21
C GLY A 109 -12.53 -18.99 -12.70
N ASP A 110 -11.26 -18.96 -12.31
CA ASP A 110 -10.82 -18.83 -10.92
C ASP A 110 -10.46 -17.37 -10.52
N ILE A 111 -10.77 -16.40 -11.38
CA ILE A 111 -10.40 -15.00 -11.21
C ILE A 111 -11.65 -14.17 -10.89
N TRP A 112 -11.63 -13.53 -9.72
CA TRP A 112 -12.64 -12.58 -9.27
C TRP A 112 -12.29 -11.19 -9.77
N HIS A 113 -13.27 -10.44 -10.26
CA HIS A 113 -13.03 -9.10 -10.80
C HIS A 113 -14.22 -8.16 -10.60
N ILE A 114 -13.93 -6.88 -10.43
CA ILE A 114 -14.92 -5.80 -10.32
C ILE A 114 -14.29 -4.50 -10.81
N CYS A 115 -15.05 -3.67 -11.52
CA CYS A 115 -14.62 -2.32 -11.86
C CYS A 115 -15.50 -1.32 -11.14
N VAL A 116 -14.90 -0.53 -10.27
CA VAL A 116 -15.59 0.48 -9.47
C VAL A 116 -15.48 1.81 -10.20
N LEU A 117 -16.64 2.43 -10.44
CA LEU A 117 -16.74 3.69 -11.15
C LEU A 117 -16.40 4.84 -10.21
N GLU A 118 -15.91 5.94 -10.80
CA GLU A 118 -15.68 7.21 -10.09
C GLU A 118 -14.76 7.15 -8.86
N LEU A 119 -13.98 6.07 -8.70
CA LEU A 119 -12.96 6.02 -7.66
C LEU A 119 -11.86 7.06 -7.91
N PRO A 120 -11.39 7.77 -6.86
CA PRO A 120 -10.24 8.65 -6.97
C PRO A 120 -9.01 7.92 -7.54
N LEU A 121 -8.20 8.62 -8.34
CA LEU A 121 -7.01 8.07 -9.00
C LEU A 121 -5.82 7.83 -8.05
N ARG A 122 -5.93 8.29 -6.79
CA ARG A 122 -4.97 8.11 -5.70
C ARG A 122 -5.69 8.27 -4.36
N ASN A 123 -4.97 8.07 -3.25
CA ASN A 123 -5.48 8.21 -1.88
C ASN A 123 -6.64 7.25 -1.56
N VAL A 124 -6.61 6.07 -2.17
CA VAL A 124 -7.53 4.98 -1.86
C VAL A 124 -6.72 3.81 -1.35
N VAL A 125 -7.14 3.23 -0.24
CA VAL A 125 -6.63 1.95 0.23
C VAL A 125 -7.68 0.87 0.02
N TYR A 126 -7.19 -0.34 -0.27
CA TYR A 126 -8.04 -1.47 -0.55
C TYR A 126 -7.48 -2.78 -0.01
N GLY A 127 -8.36 -3.75 0.14
CA GLY A 127 -8.04 -5.14 0.43
C GLY A 127 -9.23 -6.04 0.17
N TYR A 128 -9.11 -7.31 0.53
CA TYR A 128 -10.15 -8.31 0.28
C TYR A 128 -10.52 -9.09 1.53
N LYS A 129 -11.80 -9.19 1.82
CA LYS A 129 -12.32 -10.25 2.69
C LYS A 129 -12.66 -11.45 1.82
N ILE A 130 -12.14 -12.62 2.17
CA ILE A 130 -12.31 -13.83 1.36
C ILE A 130 -12.89 -14.93 2.24
N ASN A 131 -14.00 -15.50 1.81
CA ASN A 131 -14.60 -16.68 2.44
C ASN A 131 -14.42 -17.91 1.54
N GLY A 132 -14.48 -19.08 2.15
CA GLY A 132 -14.34 -20.35 1.46
C GLY A 132 -14.52 -21.54 2.41
N PRO A 133 -14.24 -22.76 1.92
CA PRO A 133 -14.31 -23.97 2.73
C PRO A 133 -13.44 -23.86 4.00
N GLN A 134 -13.86 -24.55 5.05
CA GLN A 134 -13.08 -24.69 6.28
C GLN A 134 -12.50 -26.10 6.33
N GLY A 135 -11.27 -26.25 6.82
CA GLY A 135 -10.68 -27.59 6.97
C GLY A 135 -9.18 -27.55 7.21
N PHE A 136 -8.75 -27.82 8.45
CA PHE A 136 -7.32 -27.79 8.79
C PHE A 136 -6.52 -28.78 7.93
N HIS A 137 -7.04 -30.01 7.79
CA HIS A 137 -6.39 -31.13 7.11
C HIS A 137 -6.34 -31.00 5.59
N GLU A 138 -7.23 -30.21 4.99
CA GLU A 138 -7.26 -29.93 3.54
C GLU A 138 -6.46 -28.67 3.17
N GLY A 139 -5.85 -28.01 4.16
CA GLY A 139 -5.09 -26.78 3.95
C GLY A 139 -5.93 -25.50 3.84
N HIS A 140 -7.26 -25.58 3.91
CA HIS A 140 -8.14 -24.42 3.84
C HIS A 140 -8.09 -23.56 5.12
N ARG A 141 -7.86 -22.24 4.95
CA ARG A 141 -7.71 -21.24 6.04
C ARG A 141 -8.46 -19.95 5.74
N PHE A 142 -9.62 -20.03 5.08
CA PHE A 142 -10.40 -18.84 4.77
C PHE A 142 -10.94 -18.18 6.03
N ASP A 143 -10.85 -16.87 6.12
CA ASP A 143 -11.33 -16.07 7.24
C ASP A 143 -11.86 -14.74 6.69
N ASN A 144 -13.18 -14.58 6.71
CA ASN A 144 -13.84 -13.37 6.20
C ASN A 144 -13.83 -12.20 7.19
N THR A 145 -13.30 -12.40 8.40
CA THR A 145 -13.18 -11.34 9.41
C THR A 145 -11.92 -10.49 9.21
N VAL A 146 -10.96 -11.00 8.42
CA VAL A 146 -9.68 -10.34 8.13
C VAL A 146 -9.72 -9.75 6.73
N VAL A 147 -9.28 -8.49 6.60
CA VAL A 147 -9.02 -7.85 5.31
C VAL A 147 -7.60 -8.23 4.89
N LEU A 148 -7.49 -8.92 3.76
CA LEU A 148 -6.25 -9.41 3.19
C LEU A 148 -5.67 -8.41 2.17
N ILE A 149 -4.35 -8.42 2.05
CA ILE A 149 -3.61 -7.64 1.07
C ILE A 149 -3.77 -8.29 -0.31
N ASP A 150 -3.91 -7.47 -1.35
CA ASP A 150 -3.80 -7.94 -2.73
C ASP A 150 -2.37 -8.46 -3.01
N PRO A 151 -2.17 -9.74 -3.37
CA PRO A 151 -0.85 -10.27 -3.70
C PRO A 151 -0.19 -9.55 -4.89
N TYR A 152 -0.96 -8.89 -5.75
CA TYR A 152 -0.50 -8.13 -6.91
C TYR A 152 -0.45 -6.61 -6.67
N ALA A 153 -0.64 -6.15 -5.42
CA ALA A 153 -0.52 -4.74 -5.09
C ALA A 153 0.86 -4.22 -5.47
N LYS A 154 0.90 -3.15 -6.28
CA LYS A 154 2.15 -2.47 -6.69
C LYS A 154 2.64 -1.47 -5.64
N LEU A 155 1.76 -1.08 -4.72
CA LEU A 155 2.02 -0.15 -3.63
C LEU A 155 1.30 -0.67 -2.39
N ILE A 156 2.00 -0.68 -1.25
CA ILE A 156 1.43 -1.02 0.05
C ILE A 156 1.40 0.22 0.93
N GLN A 157 0.18 0.60 1.33
CA GLN A 157 -0.01 1.58 2.39
C GLN A 157 0.12 0.90 3.74
N GLY A 158 0.89 1.53 4.64
CA GLY A 158 1.13 1.04 5.98
C GLY A 158 1.99 2.04 6.74
N ARG A 159 2.95 1.55 7.52
CA ARG A 159 3.91 2.42 8.21
C ARG A 159 4.84 3.11 7.22
N LYS A 160 5.13 4.38 7.49
CA LYS A 160 6.03 5.23 6.70
C LYS A 160 7.46 5.24 7.23
N ILE A 161 7.65 5.10 8.54
CA ILE A 161 8.96 5.19 9.20
C ILE A 161 9.38 3.80 9.70
N PHE A 162 10.60 3.38 9.35
CA PHE A 162 11.16 2.10 9.78
C PHE A 162 11.37 2.05 11.30
N GLY A 163 10.81 1.05 11.97
CA GLY A 163 11.01 0.86 13.41
C GLY A 163 10.27 1.87 14.29
N ASP A 164 9.27 2.57 13.74
CA ASP A 164 8.41 3.45 14.53
C ASP A 164 7.46 2.65 15.43
N VAL A 165 7.82 2.58 16.71
CA VAL A 165 7.09 1.83 17.74
C VAL A 165 5.67 2.37 17.98
N LYS A 166 5.39 3.64 17.65
CA LYS A 166 4.06 4.24 17.84
C LYS A 166 3.03 3.60 16.93
N ASN A 167 3.46 3.24 15.71
CA ASN A 167 2.63 2.67 14.66
C ASN A 167 2.88 1.17 14.45
N LYS A 168 3.53 0.48 15.41
CA LYS A 168 3.94 -0.94 15.26
C LYS A 168 2.80 -1.88 14.85
N PHE A 169 1.57 -1.61 15.29
CA PHE A 169 0.42 -2.45 15.01
C PHE A 169 -0.39 -2.05 13.77
N SER A 170 0.07 -1.06 12.99
CA SER A 170 -0.58 -0.70 11.74
C SER A 170 -0.79 -1.93 10.85
N LYS A 171 -1.97 -1.95 10.22
CA LYS A 171 -2.31 -2.91 9.17
C LYS A 171 -1.70 -2.43 7.85
N PHE A 172 -1.57 -3.36 6.92
CA PHE A 172 -1.07 -3.11 5.58
C PHE A 172 -2.20 -3.34 4.59
N TYR A 173 -2.30 -2.46 3.60
CA TYR A 173 -3.34 -2.50 2.57
C TYR A 173 -2.74 -2.17 1.21
N GLY A 174 -3.38 -2.65 0.15
CA GLY A 174 -3.06 -2.20 -1.20
C GLY A 174 -3.41 -0.72 -1.35
N THR A 175 -2.62 0.00 -2.15
CA THR A 175 -2.99 1.32 -2.66
C THR A 175 -2.54 1.45 -4.11
N TYR A 176 -2.86 2.56 -4.75
CA TYR A 176 -2.50 2.84 -6.12
C TYR A 176 -2.33 4.34 -6.37
N ASP A 177 -1.63 4.65 -7.44
CA ASP A 177 -1.48 6.01 -7.95
C ASP A 177 -1.45 5.97 -9.48
N PHE A 178 -2.58 6.37 -10.05
CA PHE A 178 -2.79 6.55 -11.49
C PHE A 178 -2.86 8.03 -11.89
N SER A 179 -2.49 8.92 -10.97
CA SER A 179 -2.46 10.37 -11.19
C SER A 179 -1.07 10.88 -11.56
N SER A 180 -0.02 10.25 -11.03
CA SER A 180 1.35 10.61 -11.37
C SER A 180 1.72 10.21 -12.80
N LEU A 181 2.56 11.03 -13.43
CA LEU A 181 3.15 10.71 -14.71
C LEU A 181 4.03 9.44 -14.62
N PRO A 182 4.16 8.68 -15.72
CA PRO A 182 5.16 7.63 -15.82
C PRO A 182 6.55 8.14 -15.45
N PHE A 183 7.36 7.27 -14.85
CA PHE A 183 8.74 7.62 -14.51
C PHE A 183 9.56 7.84 -15.78
N ASP A 184 10.23 8.98 -15.87
CA ASP A 184 11.11 9.31 -16.98
C ASP A 184 12.47 8.62 -16.84
N TRP A 185 12.65 7.53 -17.58
CA TRP A 185 13.94 6.86 -17.69
C TRP A 185 14.93 7.65 -18.57
N GLY A 186 14.46 8.54 -19.44
CA GLY A 186 15.23 9.23 -20.46
C GLY A 186 15.33 8.42 -21.77
N ASP A 187 15.38 9.11 -22.91
CA ASP A 187 15.22 8.53 -24.25
C ASP A 187 16.24 7.43 -24.61
N ASN A 188 17.43 7.47 -24.02
CA ASN A 188 18.53 6.54 -24.31
C ASN A 188 18.92 5.69 -23.10
N TYR A 189 18.02 5.53 -22.13
CA TYR A 189 18.31 4.69 -20.96
C TYR A 189 18.52 3.24 -21.39
N THR A 190 19.70 2.72 -21.07
CA THR A 190 20.05 1.33 -21.26
C THR A 190 20.66 0.84 -19.94
N PRO A 191 20.15 -0.26 -19.35
CA PRO A 191 20.82 -0.85 -18.19
C PRO A 191 22.23 -1.33 -18.56
N PRO A 192 23.21 -1.25 -17.66
CA PRO A 192 24.49 -1.90 -17.89
C PRO A 192 24.29 -3.39 -18.17
N ASN A 193 25.15 -3.95 -18.99
CA ASN A 193 25.15 -5.36 -19.39
C ASN A 193 26.60 -5.88 -19.31
N ILE A 194 27.11 -5.88 -18.09
CA ILE A 194 28.45 -6.31 -17.70
C ILE A 194 28.47 -7.84 -17.73
N PRO A 195 29.42 -8.48 -18.44
CA PRO A 195 29.54 -9.92 -18.41
C PRO A 195 29.74 -10.44 -16.98
N GLU A 196 29.07 -11.52 -16.60
CA GLU A 196 29.10 -12.06 -15.24
C GLU A 196 30.53 -12.27 -14.69
N LYS A 197 31.46 -12.69 -15.56
CA LYS A 197 32.88 -12.89 -15.23
C LYS A 197 33.62 -11.61 -14.81
N ASP A 198 33.10 -10.44 -15.17
CA ASP A 198 33.69 -9.13 -14.91
C ASP A 198 32.99 -8.41 -13.75
N LEU A 199 32.01 -9.06 -13.09
CA LEU A 199 31.29 -8.49 -11.96
C LEU A 199 32.11 -8.51 -10.67
N VAL A 200 32.07 -7.39 -9.98
CA VAL A 200 32.54 -7.20 -8.60
C VAL A 200 31.33 -6.72 -7.81
N VAL A 201 30.67 -7.68 -7.15
CA VAL A 201 29.39 -7.50 -6.48
C VAL A 201 29.58 -7.03 -5.04
N TYR A 202 28.81 -6.03 -4.63
CA TYR A 202 28.74 -5.52 -3.27
C TYR A 202 27.36 -5.80 -2.66
N GLU A 203 27.28 -6.78 -1.75
CA GLU A 203 26.05 -7.10 -1.01
C GLU A 203 25.79 -6.04 0.08
N MET A 204 24.59 -5.47 0.11
CA MET A 204 24.24 -4.41 1.05
C MET A 204 22.75 -4.35 1.41
N ASN A 205 22.47 -3.81 2.60
CA ASN A 205 21.11 -3.47 3.03
C ASN A 205 20.84 -1.98 2.80
N VAL A 206 19.71 -1.66 2.16
CA VAL A 206 19.32 -0.27 1.82
C VAL A 206 19.39 0.65 3.04
N ARG A 207 18.83 0.19 4.16
CA ARG A 207 18.81 0.98 5.39
C ARG A 207 20.18 1.05 6.04
N ALA A 208 20.78 -0.09 6.32
CA ALA A 208 22.01 -0.15 7.12
C ALA A 208 23.18 0.59 6.45
N PHE A 209 23.20 0.66 5.11
CA PHE A 209 24.28 1.31 4.35
C PHE A 209 24.50 2.78 4.69
N THR A 210 23.42 3.52 5.01
CA THR A 210 23.50 4.97 5.29
C THR A 210 22.77 5.41 6.55
N ALA A 211 22.25 4.47 7.36
CA ALA A 211 21.47 4.81 8.56
C ALA A 211 22.29 5.55 9.63
N ASP A 212 23.58 5.25 9.77
CA ASP A 212 24.41 5.91 10.78
C ASP A 212 24.78 7.34 10.39
N LYS A 213 24.91 8.22 11.38
CA LYS A 213 25.30 9.63 11.20
C LYS A 213 26.68 9.79 10.52
N SER A 214 27.59 8.84 10.72
CA SER A 214 28.92 8.83 10.10
C SER A 214 28.88 8.61 8.58
N SER A 215 27.73 8.19 8.03
CA SER A 215 27.54 8.17 6.58
C SER A 215 27.70 9.57 5.97
N GLY A 216 27.48 10.66 6.72
CA GLY A 216 27.54 12.01 6.17
C GLY A 216 26.41 12.34 5.20
N VAL A 217 25.41 11.44 5.06
CA VAL A 217 24.18 11.69 4.30
C VAL A 217 23.25 12.56 5.15
N GLU A 218 22.50 13.45 4.50
CA GLU A 218 21.46 14.29 5.13
C GLU A 218 20.44 13.44 5.89
N GLU A 219 20.00 13.92 7.06
CA GLU A 219 19.19 13.14 8.01
C GLU A 219 17.96 12.50 7.38
N ASN A 220 17.27 13.26 6.51
CA ASN A 220 16.04 12.81 5.85
C ASN A 220 16.28 11.73 4.78
N LEU A 221 17.51 11.58 4.28
CA LEU A 221 17.88 10.60 3.25
C LEU A 221 18.56 9.35 3.85
N ARG A 222 18.94 9.37 5.13
CA ARG A 222 19.65 8.25 5.77
C ARG A 222 18.82 6.97 5.77
N GLY A 223 19.45 5.89 5.33
CA GLY A 223 18.85 4.56 5.27
C GLY A 223 17.66 4.47 4.32
N SER A 224 17.67 5.28 3.25
CA SER A 224 16.67 5.30 2.19
C SER A 224 17.27 4.95 0.82
N TYR A 225 16.42 4.76 -0.18
CA TYR A 225 16.86 4.58 -1.58
C TYR A 225 17.67 5.78 -2.08
N LEU A 226 17.25 7.02 -1.76
CA LEU A 226 18.00 8.22 -2.14
C LEU A 226 19.33 8.34 -1.39
N GLY A 227 19.41 7.83 -0.15
CA GLY A 227 20.66 7.77 0.59
C GLY A 227 21.73 6.93 -0.13
N ILE A 228 21.34 5.90 -0.88
CA ILE A 228 22.28 5.12 -1.70
C ILE A 228 22.87 5.98 -2.83
N ILE A 229 22.06 6.84 -3.46
CA ILE A 229 22.50 7.72 -4.55
C ILE A 229 23.66 8.62 -4.07
N GLU A 230 23.53 9.20 -2.87
CA GLU A 230 24.58 10.03 -2.22
C GLU A 230 25.89 9.27 -2.00
N LYS A 231 25.87 7.94 -2.04
CA LYS A 231 27.02 7.05 -1.83
C LYS A 231 27.53 6.35 -3.09
N ILE A 232 26.99 6.68 -4.26
CA ILE A 232 27.55 6.22 -5.54
C ILE A 232 29.05 6.57 -5.67
N PRO A 233 29.54 7.78 -5.32
CA PRO A 233 30.97 8.08 -5.41
C PRO A 233 31.86 7.13 -4.58
N HIS A 234 31.38 6.73 -3.40
CA HIS A 234 32.08 5.77 -2.55
C HIS A 234 32.15 4.38 -3.19
N LEU A 235 31.05 3.93 -3.80
CA LEU A 235 31.00 2.66 -4.52
C LEU A 235 31.97 2.64 -5.72
N LEU A 236 32.02 3.75 -6.47
CA LEU A 236 32.96 3.91 -7.59
C LEU A 236 34.42 3.92 -7.11
N GLU A 237 34.73 4.64 -6.03
CA GLU A 237 36.07 4.67 -5.43
C GLU A 237 36.52 3.28 -4.96
N LEU A 238 35.59 2.50 -4.40
CA LEU A 238 35.84 1.11 -4.01
C LEU A 238 36.08 0.19 -5.22
N GLY A 239 35.66 0.60 -6.41
CA GLY A 239 35.82 -0.14 -7.67
C GLY A 239 34.76 -1.21 -7.91
N ILE A 240 33.60 -1.10 -7.26
CA ILE A 240 32.50 -2.04 -7.50
C ILE A 240 31.75 -1.67 -8.78
N ASN A 241 31.16 -2.65 -9.44
CA ASN A 241 30.35 -2.44 -10.64
C ASN A 241 28.99 -3.15 -10.58
N ALA A 242 28.68 -3.81 -9.47
CA ALA A 242 27.34 -4.30 -9.16
C ALA A 242 27.05 -4.17 -7.67
N VAL A 243 25.80 -3.85 -7.34
CA VAL A 243 25.27 -3.89 -5.97
C VAL A 243 24.20 -4.96 -5.88
N GLU A 244 24.28 -5.79 -4.84
CA GLU A 244 23.28 -6.79 -4.52
C GLU A 244 22.51 -6.35 -3.29
N LEU A 245 21.24 -6.00 -3.47
CA LEU A 245 20.42 -5.54 -2.35
C LEU A 245 19.79 -6.73 -1.61
N LEU A 246 19.94 -6.73 -0.29
CA LEU A 246 19.04 -7.44 0.62
C LEU A 246 17.56 -7.09 0.32
N PRO A 247 16.59 -7.90 0.76
CA PRO A 247 15.17 -7.76 0.41
C PRO A 247 14.65 -6.31 0.39
N VAL A 248 14.18 -5.89 -0.79
CA VAL A 248 13.56 -4.57 -1.02
C VAL A 248 12.06 -4.67 -1.28
N PHE A 249 11.52 -5.88 -1.32
CA PHE A 249 10.07 -6.08 -1.33
C PHE A 249 9.48 -5.78 0.05
N GLU A 250 8.22 -5.36 0.10
CA GLU A 250 7.55 -5.01 1.34
C GLU A 250 7.62 -6.19 2.34
N PHE A 251 8.04 -5.92 3.57
CA PHE A 251 8.09 -6.86 4.69
C PHE A 251 7.74 -6.18 6.01
N ASP A 252 7.28 -6.94 7.01
CA ASP A 252 6.97 -6.38 8.34
C ASP A 252 8.18 -6.45 9.28
N GLU A 253 8.84 -5.32 9.53
CA GLU A 253 9.99 -5.25 10.45
C GLU A 253 9.61 -5.62 11.90
N PHE A 254 8.33 -5.52 12.25
CA PHE A 254 7.78 -5.85 13.58
C PHE A 254 7.11 -7.24 13.61
N GLU A 255 7.35 -8.12 12.64
CA GLU A 255 6.68 -9.44 12.57
C GLU A 255 6.80 -10.24 13.88
N PHE A 256 7.97 -10.19 14.54
CA PHE A 256 8.21 -10.90 15.80
C PHE A 256 7.45 -10.30 16.98
N GLN A 257 6.90 -9.09 16.85
CA GLN A 257 6.19 -8.40 17.92
C GLN A 257 4.68 -8.44 17.76
N ARG A 258 4.18 -9.12 16.72
CA ARG A 258 2.73 -9.28 16.46
C ARG A 258 2.05 -10.18 17.49
N ARG A 259 2.79 -11.10 18.10
CA ARG A 259 2.33 -12.01 19.16
C ARG A 259 3.47 -12.27 20.15
N PRO A 260 3.19 -12.48 21.46
CA PRO A 260 4.22 -12.82 22.43
C PRO A 260 4.99 -14.08 22.02
N ASN A 261 6.32 -14.00 22.02
CA ASN A 261 7.21 -15.12 21.72
C ASN A 261 8.64 -14.79 22.17
N PRO A 262 9.58 -15.76 22.22
CA PRO A 262 10.94 -15.51 22.72
C PRO A 262 11.75 -14.45 21.95
N ARG A 263 11.29 -14.04 20.77
CA ARG A 263 11.94 -13.10 19.86
C ARG A 263 11.23 -11.75 19.75
N ASP A 264 10.19 -11.51 20.56
CA ASP A 264 9.37 -10.28 20.50
C ASP A 264 10.10 -8.98 20.91
N HIS A 265 11.33 -9.08 21.40
CA HIS A 265 12.24 -7.95 21.61
C HIS A 265 13.05 -7.58 20.34
N MET A 266 13.03 -8.42 19.31
CA MET A 266 13.79 -8.21 18.06
C MET A 266 12.95 -7.51 16.99
N ILE A 267 13.65 -6.95 16.00
CA ILE A 267 13.09 -6.34 14.78
C ILE A 267 13.76 -7.05 13.60
N ASN A 268 12.98 -7.36 12.57
CA ASN A 268 13.52 -7.88 11.31
C ASN A 268 14.15 -6.73 10.51
N THR A 269 15.48 -6.60 10.60
CA THR A 269 16.24 -5.58 9.86
C THR A 269 16.62 -6.04 8.44
N TRP A 270 16.74 -7.36 8.22
CA TRP A 270 17.19 -7.91 6.94
C TRP A 270 16.08 -7.97 5.90
N GLY A 271 14.86 -8.29 6.31
CA GLY A 271 13.68 -8.29 5.43
C GLY A 271 13.38 -9.60 4.71
N TYR A 272 14.02 -10.72 5.06
CA TYR A 272 13.74 -12.06 4.52
C TYR A 272 12.41 -12.65 5.05
N SER A 273 11.32 -11.87 4.97
CA SER A 273 9.95 -12.22 5.35
C SER A 273 8.97 -11.37 4.54
N THR A 274 8.97 -11.57 3.23
CA THR A 274 8.22 -10.76 2.28
C THR A 274 6.71 -10.90 2.49
N ILE A 275 6.01 -9.77 2.58
CA ILE A 275 4.54 -9.71 2.64
C ILE A 275 3.91 -9.43 1.27
N ASN A 276 4.62 -8.73 0.38
CA ASN A 276 4.16 -8.45 -0.98
C ASN A 276 5.34 -8.35 -1.95
N PHE A 277 5.29 -9.10 -3.05
CA PHE A 277 6.40 -9.24 -4.02
C PHE A 277 6.41 -8.17 -5.13
N PHE A 278 5.38 -7.35 -5.23
CA PHE A 278 5.22 -6.33 -6.28
C PHE A 278 5.43 -4.91 -5.76
N SER A 279 5.53 -4.75 -4.45
CA SER A 279 5.67 -3.45 -3.78
C SER A 279 7.08 -3.28 -3.22
N PRO A 280 7.77 -2.17 -3.54
CA PRO A 280 9.01 -1.82 -2.87
C PRO A 280 8.73 -1.47 -1.40
N MET A 281 9.73 -1.67 -0.55
CA MET A 281 9.66 -1.37 0.88
C MET A 281 9.30 0.10 1.10
N THR A 282 8.09 0.35 1.58
CA THR A 282 7.57 1.71 1.83
C THR A 282 8.44 2.46 2.83
N ARG A 283 8.98 1.77 3.83
CA ARG A 283 9.79 2.35 4.91
C ARG A 283 11.24 2.65 4.53
N TYR A 284 11.62 2.35 3.29
CA TYR A 284 12.90 2.78 2.71
C TYR A 284 12.74 4.06 1.84
N ALA A 285 11.55 4.65 1.77
CA ALA A 285 11.38 5.99 1.24
C ALA A 285 12.04 7.03 2.15
N SER A 286 12.71 8.01 1.54
CA SER A 286 13.30 9.14 2.25
C SER A 286 12.24 9.94 3.01
N GLY A 287 12.59 10.44 4.19
CA GLY A 287 11.73 11.26 5.05
C GLY A 287 10.39 10.63 5.44
N GLY A 288 10.18 9.32 5.24
CA GLY A 288 8.88 8.69 5.41
C GLY A 288 7.86 9.09 4.33
N GLY A 289 8.30 9.33 3.09
CA GLY A 289 7.46 9.77 1.97
C GLY A 289 6.35 8.79 1.53
N GLY A 290 6.31 7.58 2.10
CA GLY A 290 5.27 6.59 1.85
C GLY A 290 5.44 5.81 0.54
N PRO A 291 4.43 5.02 0.14
CA PRO A 291 4.58 4.04 -0.94
C PRO A 291 4.85 4.68 -2.31
N ILE A 292 4.23 5.82 -2.60
CA ILE A 292 4.43 6.53 -3.88
C ILE A 292 5.87 7.02 -4.00
N ALA A 293 6.41 7.61 -2.92
CA ALA A 293 7.81 8.02 -2.85
C ALA A 293 8.75 6.81 -2.96
N ALA A 294 8.50 5.71 -2.21
CA ALA A 294 9.31 4.49 -2.30
C ALA A 294 9.44 3.97 -3.74
N ARG A 295 8.33 3.88 -4.49
CA ARG A 295 8.33 3.49 -5.90
C ARG A 295 9.15 4.44 -6.77
N LEU A 296 9.01 5.75 -6.57
CA LEU A 296 9.73 6.76 -7.34
C LEU A 296 11.23 6.70 -7.05
N GLU A 297 11.60 6.76 -5.77
CA GLU A 297 12.97 6.78 -5.31
C GLU A 297 13.73 5.50 -5.65
N PHE A 298 13.06 4.34 -5.60
CA PHE A 298 13.67 3.08 -6.04
C PHE A 298 14.08 3.17 -7.52
N LYS A 299 13.22 3.70 -8.40
CA LYS A 299 13.55 3.91 -9.81
C LYS A 299 14.64 4.96 -10.02
N GLN A 300 14.64 6.03 -9.23
CA GLN A 300 15.70 7.04 -9.25
C GLN A 300 17.05 6.43 -8.87
N MET A 301 17.09 5.61 -7.83
CA MET A 301 18.28 4.89 -7.39
C MET A 301 18.80 3.95 -8.48
N VAL A 302 17.92 3.12 -9.08
CA VAL A 302 18.27 2.24 -10.20
C VAL A 302 18.87 3.05 -11.36
N LYS A 303 18.19 4.13 -11.78
CA LYS A 303 18.66 5.00 -12.86
C LYS A 303 20.03 5.62 -12.54
N ALA A 304 20.23 6.10 -11.32
CA ALA A 304 21.49 6.71 -10.90
C ALA A 304 22.65 5.71 -10.86
N LEU A 305 22.43 4.50 -10.33
CA LEU A 305 23.42 3.41 -10.34
C LEU A 305 23.79 3.05 -11.78
N HIS A 306 22.80 2.87 -12.66
CA HIS A 306 23.04 2.51 -14.05
C HIS A 306 23.81 3.59 -14.82
N LEU A 307 23.49 4.88 -14.60
CA LEU A 307 24.24 5.99 -15.18
C LEU A 307 25.68 6.07 -14.68
N ALA A 308 25.96 5.56 -13.48
CA ALA A 308 27.31 5.41 -12.93
C ALA A 308 28.02 4.12 -13.40
N GLY A 309 27.37 3.28 -14.23
CA GLY A 309 27.92 2.01 -14.69
C GLY A 309 27.88 0.89 -13.64
N ILE A 310 27.01 1.02 -12.63
CA ILE A 310 26.82 0.02 -11.58
C ILE A 310 25.52 -0.74 -11.85
N GLU A 311 25.59 -2.06 -11.95
CA GLU A 311 24.42 -2.92 -12.05
C GLU A 311 23.70 -3.09 -10.71
N LEU A 312 22.38 -3.23 -10.78
CA LEU A 312 21.58 -3.61 -9.63
C LEU A 312 21.18 -5.07 -9.73
N GLN A 313 21.69 -5.89 -8.82
CA GLN A 313 21.25 -7.27 -8.63
C GLN A 313 20.26 -7.33 -7.48
N HIS A 314 19.18 -8.09 -7.66
CA HIS A 314 18.19 -8.31 -6.62
C HIS A 314 17.93 -9.80 -6.38
N LEU A 315 18.26 -10.25 -5.16
CA LEU A 315 18.02 -11.61 -4.66
C LEU A 315 16.55 -12.05 -4.67
N GLY A 316 15.60 -11.13 -4.86
CA GLY A 316 14.17 -11.45 -4.95
C GLY A 316 13.86 -12.48 -6.03
N TYR A 317 14.63 -12.53 -7.13
CA TYR A 317 14.47 -13.57 -8.15
C TYR A 317 14.86 -14.97 -7.65
N ILE A 318 15.90 -15.10 -6.83
CA ILE A 318 16.34 -16.38 -6.26
C ILE A 318 15.32 -16.86 -5.22
N TYR A 319 14.80 -15.96 -4.37
CA TYR A 319 13.75 -16.32 -3.41
C TYR A 319 12.39 -16.56 -4.09
N LEU A 320 12.04 -15.86 -5.17
CA LEU A 320 10.83 -16.16 -5.94
C LEU A 320 10.95 -17.53 -6.61
N ILE A 321 12.11 -17.88 -7.18
CA ILE A 321 12.35 -19.21 -7.75
C ILE A 321 12.35 -20.30 -6.65
N LEU A 322 12.99 -20.05 -5.50
CA LEU A 322 12.99 -20.99 -4.38
C LEU A 322 11.62 -21.11 -3.71
N SER A 323 10.86 -20.02 -3.56
CA SER A 323 9.52 -20.03 -2.97
C SER A 323 8.47 -20.56 -3.94
N LEU A 324 8.54 -20.26 -5.24
CA LEU A 324 7.74 -20.93 -6.27
C LEU A 324 8.11 -22.41 -6.37
N ASN A 325 9.38 -22.79 -6.19
CA ASN A 325 9.77 -24.20 -6.09
C ASN A 325 9.31 -24.83 -4.79
N VAL A 326 9.26 -24.14 -3.65
CA VAL A 326 8.68 -24.67 -2.40
C VAL A 326 7.17 -24.80 -2.54
N VAL A 327 6.46 -23.82 -3.11
CA VAL A 327 5.01 -23.89 -3.40
C VAL A 327 4.72 -25.01 -4.41
N ASN A 328 5.50 -25.14 -5.49
CA ASN A 328 5.35 -26.21 -6.48
C ASN A 328 5.79 -27.59 -5.96
N THR A 329 6.80 -27.67 -5.08
CA THR A 329 7.27 -28.93 -4.48
C THR A 329 6.29 -29.40 -3.41
N PHE A 330 5.67 -28.48 -2.66
CA PHE A 330 4.56 -28.78 -1.76
C PHE A 330 3.32 -29.27 -2.53
N CYS A 331 3.03 -28.67 -3.69
CA CYS A 331 1.96 -29.13 -4.59
C CYS A 331 2.29 -30.48 -5.27
N LYS A 332 3.56 -30.75 -5.61
CA LYS A 332 3.99 -32.02 -6.24
C LYS A 332 4.13 -33.18 -5.26
N LEU A 333 4.45 -32.94 -3.99
CA LEU A 333 4.58 -33.99 -2.98
C LEU A 333 3.22 -34.51 -2.46
N TYR A 334 2.14 -33.75 -2.66
CA TYR A 334 0.80 -34.09 -2.12
C TYR A 334 -0.34 -34.01 -3.15
N GLY A 335 -0.07 -33.72 -4.42
CA GLY A 335 -1.07 -33.65 -5.48
C GLY A 335 -0.60 -34.36 -6.73
N ASN A 336 -1.35 -35.40 -7.15
CA ASN A 336 -1.17 -36.06 -8.43
C ASN A 336 -1.28 -35.03 -9.57
N LEU A 337 -0.22 -34.93 -10.36
CA LEU A 337 -0.03 -34.02 -11.49
C LEU A 337 -1.01 -34.30 -12.64
N SER A 338 -1.46 -33.21 -13.28
CA SER A 338 -1.47 -33.12 -14.74
C SER A 338 -1.30 -31.67 -15.22
N THR A 339 -0.08 -31.40 -15.71
CA THR A 339 0.30 -30.54 -16.86
C THR A 339 -0.18 -29.09 -16.95
N LEU A 340 0.76 -28.17 -16.73
CA LEU A 340 0.87 -26.91 -17.47
C LEU A 340 2.32 -26.79 -17.96
N GLN A 341 2.54 -27.06 -19.25
CA GLN A 341 3.76 -26.70 -19.95
C GLN A 341 3.75 -25.19 -20.19
N VAL A 342 4.78 -24.49 -19.72
CA VAL A 342 5.09 -23.14 -20.17
C VAL A 342 6.18 -23.30 -21.22
N THR A 343 5.84 -23.01 -22.48
CA THR A 343 6.81 -22.90 -23.58
C THR A 343 7.56 -21.57 -23.51
N HIS A 344 8.86 -21.71 -23.78
CA HIS A 344 9.97 -20.74 -23.85
C HIS A 344 9.69 -19.26 -24.05
#